data_AF-A0A436G0Z3-F1
#
_entry.id   AF-A0A436G0Z3-F1
#
_cell.length_a   1.000
_cell.length_b   1.000
_cell.length_c   1.000
_cell.angle_alpha   90.00
_cell.angle_beta   90.00
_cell.angle_gamma   90.00
#
_symmetry.space_group_name_H-M   'P 1'
#
loop_
_entity.id
_entity.type
_entity.pdbx_description
1 polymer ?
#
loop_
_entity_poly.entity_id
_entity_poly.type
_entity_poly.pdbx_seq_one_letter_code
_entity_poly.pdbx_strand_id
1 'polypeptide(L)' 'MLKGINPLLNADVLQALRAMGHGDDLIIADTNFPSDSVARQTALGRVLRIDASAAQVVKAVLSLYPLDTCVDDSAERME' A
#
# COMPACT_ATOMS: atom_id res chain seq x y z
N MET A 1 -11.23 -13.43 5.00
CA MET A 1 -11.02 -13.86 3.60
C MET A 1 -12.28 -13.58 2.80
N LEU A 2 -12.15 -13.01 1.60
CA LEU A 2 -13.25 -12.75 0.67
C LEU A 2 -12.95 -13.43 -0.67
N LYS A 3 -13.99 -13.81 -1.41
CA LYS A 3 -13.82 -14.47 -2.72
C LYS A 3 -13.19 -13.49 -3.72
N GLY A 4 -12.13 -13.91 -4.40
CA GLY A 4 -11.44 -13.11 -5.42
C GLY A 4 -10.52 -12.01 -4.88
N ILE A 5 -10.34 -11.90 -3.56
CA ILE A 5 -9.46 -10.91 -2.93
C ILE A 5 -8.31 -11.61 -2.23
N ASN A 6 -7.09 -11.12 -2.44
CA ASN A 6 -5.90 -11.67 -1.80
C ASN A 6 -6.05 -11.60 -0.25
N PRO A 7 -5.90 -12.73 0.48
CA PRO A 7 -6.14 -12.77 1.92
C PRO A 7 -5.14 -11.96 2.77
N LEU A 8 -4.02 -11.52 2.19
CA LEU A 8 -3.10 -10.60 2.86
C LEU A 8 -3.68 -9.20 3.04
N LEU A 9 -4.68 -8.82 2.24
CA LEU A 9 -5.34 -7.52 2.33
C LEU A 9 -6.40 -7.57 3.43
N ASN A 10 -6.03 -7.08 4.61
CA ASN A 10 -6.96 -6.93 5.73
C ASN A 10 -7.96 -5.78 5.49
N ALA A 11 -8.92 -5.63 6.41
CA ALA A 11 -10.02 -4.67 6.26
C ALA A 11 -9.55 -3.21 6.15
N ASP A 12 -8.56 -2.79 6.95
CA ASP A 12 -8.03 -1.43 6.90
C ASP A 12 -7.32 -1.16 5.57
N VAL A 13 -6.53 -2.12 5.08
CA VAL A 13 -5.83 -2.00 3.78
C VAL A 13 -6.83 -1.93 2.64
N LEU A 14 -7.87 -2.77 2.63
CA LEU A 14 -8.92 -2.71 1.62
C LEU A 14 -9.68 -1.39 1.64
N GLN A 15 -9.95 -0.84 2.83
CA GLN A 15 -10.58 0.46 2.98
C GLN A 15 -9.69 1.56 2.40
N ALA A 16 -8.40 1.56 2.72
CA ALA A 16 -7.45 2.55 2.22
C ALA A 16 -7.35 2.50 0.68
N LEU A 17 -7.07 1.32 0.11
CA LEU A 17 -6.94 1.14 -1.33
C LEU A 17 -8.21 1.57 -2.08
N ARG A 18 -9.41 1.32 -1.52
CA ARG A 18 -10.67 1.68 -2.17
C ARG A 18 -11.00 3.17 -2.04
N ALA A 19 -10.49 3.84 -1.01
CA ALA A 19 -10.70 5.26 -0.77
C ALA A 19 -9.73 6.15 -1.57
N MET A 20 -8.59 5.61 -2.02
CA MET A 20 -7.62 6.34 -2.84
C MET A 20 -8.21 6.76 -4.20
N GLY A 21 -7.90 8.00 -4.58
CA GLY A 21 -8.19 8.58 -5.89
C GLY A 21 -7.06 8.35 -6.90
N HIS A 22 -7.25 8.87 -8.11
CA HIS A 22 -6.20 8.89 -9.13
C HIS A 22 -5.08 9.84 -8.70
N GLY A 23 -3.84 9.35 -8.74
CA GLY A 23 -2.65 10.10 -8.31
C GLY A 23 -2.41 10.11 -6.80
N ASP A 24 -3.21 9.39 -6.00
CA ASP A 24 -2.85 9.16 -4.60
C ASP A 24 -1.69 8.15 -4.51
N ASP A 25 -0.80 8.35 -3.54
CA ASP A 25 0.37 7.49 -3.34
C ASP A 25 0.26 6.63 -2.07
N LEU A 26 0.94 5.50 -2.08
CA LEU A 26 1.16 4.67 -0.91
C LEU A 26 2.61 4.18 -0.84
N ILE A 27 3.07 3.88 0.36
CA ILE A 27 4.41 3.35 0.61
C ILE A 27 4.29 1.93 1.14
N ILE A 28 5.00 0.99 0.52
CA ILE A 28 5.28 -0.33 1.11
C ILE A 28 6.61 -0.25 1.86
N ALA A 29 6.52 -0.12 3.17
CA ALA A 29 7.65 0.07 4.06
C ALA A 29 8.18 -1.27 4.61
N ASP A 30 9.51 -1.40 4.72
CA ASP A 30 10.13 -2.49 5.48
C ASP A 30 10.12 -2.19 6.99
N THR A 31 10.73 -3.07 7.78
CA THR A 31 10.81 -2.91 9.24
C THR A 31 11.80 -1.85 9.71
N ASN A 32 12.68 -1.38 8.82
CA ASN A 32 13.71 -0.38 9.14
C ASN A 32 13.19 1.05 8.88
N PHE A 33 12.26 1.20 7.95
CA PHE A 33 11.62 2.47 7.64
C PHE A 33 10.85 3.01 8.86
N PRO A 34 10.96 4.33 9.19
CA PRO A 34 10.32 4.94 10.34
C PRO A 34 8.80 5.15 10.14
N SER A 35 8.08 4.06 9.93
CA SER A 35 6.66 4.04 9.55
C SER A 35 5.78 4.81 10.53
N ASP A 36 6.02 4.68 11.83
CA ASP A 36 5.20 5.34 12.86
C ASP A 36 5.24 6.88 12.81
N SER A 37 6.40 7.48 12.50
CA SER A 37 6.51 8.95 12.39
C SER A 37 6.00 9.46 11.04
N VAL A 38 6.29 8.73 9.96
CA VAL A 38 5.87 9.10 8.59
C VAL A 38 4.36 8.96 8.44
N ALA A 39 3.74 7.88 8.94
CA ALA A 39 2.31 7.66 8.80
C ALA A 39 1.43 8.71 9.50
N ARG A 40 1.95 9.41 10.51
CA ARG A 40 1.24 10.53 11.14
C ARG A 40 1.08 11.75 10.23
N GLN A 41 1.88 11.83 9.16
CA GLN A 41 1.85 12.88 8.16
C GLN A 41 1.06 12.48 6.91
N THR A 42 0.59 11.22 6.83
CA THR A 42 -0.26 10.76 5.72
C THR A 42 -1.74 11.01 6.02
N ALA A 43 -2.59 10.90 5.00
CA ALA A 43 -4.04 11.07 5.15
C ALA A 43 -4.68 10.12 6.17
N LEU A 44 -4.08 8.94 6.43
CA LEU A 44 -4.60 7.97 7.40
C LEU A 44 -4.15 8.24 8.84
N GLY A 45 -3.09 9.02 9.04
CA GLY A 45 -2.54 9.36 10.36
C GLY A 45 -1.98 8.18 11.16
N ARG A 46 -1.94 6.96 10.60
CA ARG A 46 -1.54 5.72 11.28
C ARG A 46 -0.97 4.69 10.31
N VAL A 47 -0.14 3.78 10.83
CA VAL A 47 0.45 2.67 10.08
C VAL A 47 -0.60 1.58 9.83
N LEU A 48 -0.66 1.07 8.60
CA LEU A 48 -1.36 -0.18 8.27
C LEU A 48 -0.35 -1.32 8.26
N ARG A 49 -0.69 -2.47 8.85
CA ARG A 49 0.24 -3.60 9.02
C ARG A 49 -0.16 -4.82 8.19
N ILE A 50 0.80 -5.41 7.49
CA ILE A 50 0.73 -6.73 6.86
C ILE A 50 2.03 -7.45 7.18
N ASP A 51 1.95 -8.59 7.88
CA ASP A 51 3.12 -9.36 8.29
C ASP A 51 3.52 -10.35 7.17
N ALA A 52 4.13 -9.82 6.10
CA ALA A 52 4.63 -10.60 4.97
C ALA A 52 5.83 -9.91 4.30
N SER A 53 6.52 -10.61 3.40
CA SER A 53 7.60 -9.99 2.62
C SER A 53 7.07 -8.87 1.72
N ALA A 54 7.89 -7.85 1.46
CA ALA A 54 7.53 -6.73 0.58
C ALA A 54 7.04 -7.22 -0.79
N ALA A 55 7.67 -8.23 -1.38
CA ALA A 55 7.25 -8.81 -2.65
C ALA A 55 5.84 -9.42 -2.60
N GLN A 56 5.48 -10.11 -1.52
CA GLN A 56 4.12 -10.65 -1.34
C GLN A 56 3.09 -9.53 -1.15
N VAL A 57 3.44 -8.49 -0.40
CA VAL A 57 2.58 -7.33 -0.17
C VAL A 57 2.33 -6.57 -1.47
N VAL A 58 3.39 -6.27 -2.24
CA VAL A 58 3.28 -5.60 -3.55
C VAL A 58 2.38 -6.42 -4.48
N LYS A 59 2.59 -7.74 -4.59
CA LYS A 59 1.73 -8.60 -5.41
C LYS A 59 0.26 -8.58 -4.96
N ALA A 60 0.01 -8.52 -3.65
CA ALA A 60 -1.35 -8.44 -3.12
C ALA A 60 -1.99 -7.09 -3.44
N VAL A 61 -1.30 -5.98 -3.19
CA VAL A 61 -1.78 -4.62 -3.47
C VAL A 61 -2.09 -4.45 -4.95
N LEU A 62 -1.16 -4.81 -5.84
CA LEU A 62 -1.33 -4.70 -7.30
C LEU A 62 -2.43 -5.61 -7.87
N SER A 63 -2.98 -6.54 -7.09
CA SER A 63 -4.17 -7.31 -7.51
C SER A 63 -5.46 -6.47 -7.52
N LEU A 64 -5.48 -5.33 -6.82
CA LEU A 64 -6.61 -4.41 -6.73
C LEU A 64 -6.26 -2.95 -7.05
N TYR A 65 -4.97 -2.59 -6.96
CA TYR A 65 -4.48 -1.22 -7.12
C TYR A 65 -3.87 -1.02 -8.52
N PRO A 66 -4.56 -0.33 -9.44
CA PRO A 66 -4.00 0.00 -10.75
C PRO A 66 -2.92 1.07 -10.58
N LEU A 67 -1.76 0.85 -11.20
CA LEU A 67 -0.71 1.87 -11.28
C LEU A 67 -1.11 2.94 -12.30
N ASP A 68 -0.65 4.16 -12.05
CA ASP A 68 -0.89 5.29 -12.93
C ASP A 68 -0.07 5.15 -14.22
N THR A 69 -0.75 5.04 -15.37
CA THR A 69 -0.11 4.93 -16.68
C THR A 69 0.14 6.27 -17.36
N CYS A 70 -0.23 7.39 -16.72
CA CYS A 70 -0.02 8.74 -17.22
C CYS A 70 1.33 9.34 -16.81
N VAL A 71 2.10 8.63 -15.97
CA VAL A 71 3.42 9.03 -15.47
C VAL A 71 4.43 7.90 -15.68
N ASP A 72 5.71 8.26 -15.81
CA ASP A 72 6.79 7.29 -16.05
C ASP A 72 7.28 6.62 -14.76
N ASP A 73 7.03 7.25 -13.62
CA ASP A 73 7.55 6.94 -12.28
C ASP A 73 6.46 6.49 -11.31
N SER A 74 5.44 5.78 -11.80
CA SER A 74 4.33 5.26 -11.00
C SER A 74 4.74 4.23 -9.93
N ALA A 75 6.03 3.88 -9.84
CA ALA A 75 6.60 3.01 -8.84
C ALA A 75 8.08 3.36 -8.62
N GLU A 76 8.41 3.80 -7.41
CA GLU A 76 9.77 4.18 -7.01
C GLU A 76 10.35 3.26 -5.92
N ARG A 77 11.67 3.33 -5.74
CA ARG A 77 12.40 2.66 -4.64
C ARG A 77 13.45 3.59 -4.06
N MET A 78 13.84 3.35 -2.83
CA MET A 78 15.04 3.98 -2.26
C MET A 78 16.30 3.47 -2.99
N GLU A 79 17.28 4.37 -3.15
CA GLU A 79 18.63 4.04 -3.65
C GLU A 79 19.51 3.38 -2.59
#